data_AF-A0A2G5RSZ8-F1
#
_entry.id   AF-A0A2G5RSZ8-F1
#
_cell.length_a   1.000
_cell.length_b   1.000
_cell.length_c   1.000
_cell.angle_alpha   90.00
_cell.angle_beta   90.00
_cell.angle_gamma   90.00
#
_symmetry.space_group_name_H-M   'P 1'
#
loop_
_entity.id
_entity.type
_entity.pdbx_description
1 polymer ?
#
loop_
_entity_poly.entity_id
_entity_poly.type
_entity_poly.pdbx_seq_one_letter_code
_entity_poly.pdbx_strand_id
1 'polypeptide(L)' 'MRFFFYLLGFGMSVIGGTTMIAYLNIMASRSDWKEYLMFISTKVECYFLPIGLFMTWLSIFFPFHDDG' A
#
# COMPACT_ATOMS: atom_id res chain seq x y z
N MET A 1 18.85 -12.06 -0.79
CA MET A 1 18.73 -10.64 -1.16
C MET A 1 17.37 -10.32 -1.79
N ARG A 2 16.90 -11.12 -2.77
CA ARG A 2 15.58 -11.00 -3.44
C ARG A 2 14.37 -10.98 -2.48
N PHE A 3 14.38 -11.88 -1.51
CA PHE A 3 13.31 -12.01 -0.51
C PHE A 3 13.17 -10.76 0.38
N PHE A 4 14.27 -10.05 0.66
CA PHE A 4 14.24 -8.85 1.50
C PHE A 4 13.46 -7.73 0.83
N PHE A 5 13.68 -7.47 -0.46
CA PHE A 5 12.93 -6.44 -1.20
C PHE A 5 11.45 -6.79 -1.35
N TYR A 6 11.13 -8.07 -1.54
CA TYR A 6 9.76 -8.55 -1.54
C TYR A 6 9.07 -8.35 -0.19
N LEU A 7 9.72 -8.73 0.91
CA LEU A 7 9.22 -8.54 2.28
C LEU A 7 9.07 -7.06 2.64
N LEU A 8 9.97 -6.20 2.16
CA LEU A 8 9.96 -4.77 2.42
C LEU A 8 8.78 -4.09 1.68
N GLY A 9 8.57 -4.42 0.40
CA GLY A 9 7.42 -3.96 -0.37
C GLY A 9 6.09 -4.49 0.17
N PHE A 10 6.05 -5.77 0.54
CA PHE A 10 4.89 -6.39 1.17
C PHE A 10 4.54 -5.73 2.51
N GLY A 11 5.54 -5.50 3.38
CA GLY A 11 5.35 -4.81 4.65
C GLY A 11 4.80 -3.39 4.47
N MET A 12 5.33 -2.64 3.49
CA MET A 12 4.82 -1.31 3.14
C MET A 12 3.35 -1.34 2.71
N SER A 13 2.97 -2.31 1.88
CA SER A 13 1.60 -2.49 1.41
C SER A 13 0.64 -2.91 2.54
N VAL A 14 1.08 -3.77 3.46
CA VAL A 14 0.28 -4.21 4.60
C VAL A 14 0.05 -3.06 5.58
N ILE A 15 1.08 -2.25 5.86
CA ILE A 15 0.95 -1.08 6.75
C ILE A 15 -0.04 -0.07 6.16
N GLY A 16 0.08 0.27 4.87
CA GLY A 16 -0.85 1.18 4.18
C GLY A 16 -2.28 0.64 4.10
N GLY A 17 -2.44 -0.66 3.89
CA GLY A 17 -3.75 -1.32 3.91
C GLY A 17 -4.40 -1.33 5.29
N THR A 18 -3.65 -1.67 6.34
CA THR A 18 -4.16 -1.69 7.72
C THR A 18 -4.57 -0.30 8.19
N THR A 19 -3.80 0.76 7.92
CA THR A 19 -4.22 2.13 8.25
C THR A 19 -5.48 2.53 7.51
N MET A 20 -5.60 2.18 6.22
CA MET A 20 -6.83 2.44 5.46
C MET A 20 -8.05 1.79 6.11
N ILE A 21 -7.96 0.52 6.48
CA ILE A 21 -9.04 -0.23 7.14
C ILE A 21 -9.35 0.34 8.53
N ALA A 22 -8.35 0.73 9.31
CA ALA A 22 -8.54 1.33 10.63
C ALA A 22 -9.26 2.70 10.55
N TYR A 23 -8.87 3.56 9.60
CA TYR A 23 -9.58 4.80 9.32
C TYR A 23 -11.01 4.53 8.84
N LEU A 24 -11.22 3.47 8.05
CA LEU A 24 -12.55 3.02 7.62
C LEU A 24 -13.42 2.67 8.82
N ASN A 25 -12.87 1.92 9.77
CA ASN A 25 -13.59 1.49 10.96
C ASN A 25 -14.00 2.68 11.84
N ILE A 26 -13.09 3.64 12.07
CA ILE A 26 -13.35 4.83 12.89
C ILE A 26 -14.32 5.81 12.20
N MET A 27 -14.17 6.05 10.89
CA MET A 27 -15.03 7.00 10.17
C MET A 27 -16.37 6.41 9.75
N ALA A 28 -16.47 5.11 9.46
CA ALA A 28 -17.75 4.44 9.19
C ALA A 28 -18.67 4.42 10.42
N SER A 29 -18.09 4.44 11.62
CA SER A 29 -18.84 4.69 12.87
C SER A 29 -19.54 6.06 12.87
N ARG A 30 -19.15 6.97 11.98
CA ARG A 30 -19.67 8.33 11.85
C ARG A 30 -20.41 8.55 10.52
N SER A 31 -21.13 7.55 10.01
CA SER A 31 -22.23 7.64 9.00
C SER A 31 -22.03 8.43 7.68
N ASP A 32 -20.92 9.12 7.41
CA ASP A 32 -20.69 9.86 6.16
C ASP A 32 -19.60 9.17 5.31
N TRP A 33 -20.04 8.15 4.57
CA TRP A 33 -19.20 7.38 3.64
C TRP A 33 -18.65 8.22 2.48
N LYS A 34 -19.26 9.37 2.16
CA LYS A 34 -18.84 10.23 1.04
C LYS A 34 -17.64 11.08 1.44
N GLU A 35 -17.67 11.66 2.63
CA GLU A 35 -16.52 12.37 3.20
C GLU A 35 -15.33 11.42 3.35
N TYR A 36 -15.57 10.15 3.71
CA TYR A 36 -14.54 9.13 3.82
C TYR A 36 -13.77 8.87 2.51
N LEU A 37 -14.47 8.67 1.40
CA LEU A 37 -13.83 8.45 0.08
C LEU A 37 -13.06 9.69 -0.39
N MET A 38 -13.59 10.88 -0.14
CA MET A 38 -12.92 12.14 -0.48
C MET A 38 -11.67 12.37 0.39
N PHE A 39 -11.71 11.95 1.66
CA PHE A 39 -10.59 12.05 2.59
C PHE A 39 -9.48 11.04 2.28
N ILE A 40 -9.84 9.79 1.95
CA ILE A 40 -8.89 8.78 1.46
C ILE A 40 -8.18 9.28 0.21
N SER A 41 -8.93 9.81 -0.76
CA SER A 41 -8.35 10.24 -2.04
C SER A 41 -7.48 11.49 -1.89
N THR A 42 -7.66 12.26 -0.83
CA THR A 42 -6.86 13.46 -0.51
C THR A 42 -5.61 13.13 0.31
N LYS A 43 -5.60 12.01 1.05
CA LYS A 43 -4.51 11.65 1.97
C LYS A 43 -3.42 10.82 1.31
N VAL A 44 -2.20 11.36 1.34
CA VAL A 44 -0.93 10.75 0.89
C VAL A 44 -0.68 9.34 1.46
N GLU A 45 -1.29 9.01 2.60
CA GLU A 45 -1.18 7.71 3.25
C GLU A 45 -1.79 6.58 2.41
N CYS A 46 -2.80 6.86 1.58
CA CYS A 46 -3.39 5.85 0.71
C CYS A 46 -2.55 5.55 -0.53
N TYR A 47 -1.55 6.40 -0.85
CA TYR A 47 -0.58 6.13 -1.91
C TYR A 47 0.46 5.09 -1.51
N PHE A 48 0.67 4.85 -0.21
CA PHE A 48 1.59 3.82 0.29
C PHE A 48 1.16 2.40 -0.13
N LEU A 49 -0.14 2.19 -0.36
CA LEU A 49 -0.69 0.92 -0.79
C LEU A 49 -0.34 0.61 -2.27
N PRO A 50 -0.67 1.46 -3.26
CA PRO A 50 -0.21 1.25 -4.64
C PRO A 50 1.31 1.38 -4.78
N ILE A 51 2.00 2.21 -3.98
CA ILE A 51 3.47 2.30 -4.00
C ILE A 51 4.12 1.03 -3.47
N GLY A 52 3.65 0.49 -2.34
CA GLY A 52 4.15 -0.77 -1.79
C GLY A 52 3.88 -1.95 -2.73
N LEU A 53 2.69 -1.96 -3.36
CA LEU A 53 2.34 -2.94 -4.38
C LEU A 53 3.24 -2.80 -5.61
N PHE A 54 3.46 -1.58 -6.11
CA PHE A 54 4.30 -1.30 -7.27
C PHE A 54 5.78 -1.62 -7.00
N MET A 55 6.30 -1.35 -5.80
CA MET A 55 7.64 -1.78 -5.38
C MET A 55 7.76 -3.31 -5.32
N THR A 56 6.73 -3.99 -4.81
CA THR A 56 6.70 -5.46 -4.80
C THR A 56 6.67 -6.00 -6.23
N TRP A 57 5.88 -5.38 -7.11
CA TRP A 57 5.75 -5.74 -8.52
C TRP A 57 7.06 -5.54 -9.29
N LEU A 58 7.69 -4.37 -9.14
CA LEU A 58 9.01 -4.09 -9.69
C LEU A 58 10.08 -5.03 -9.13
N SER A 59 10.02 -5.38 -7.85
CA SER A 59 10.97 -6.35 -7.27
C SER A 59 10.85 -7.75 -7.87
N ILE A 60 9.67 -8.12 -8.38
CA ILE A 60 9.47 -9.39 -9.10
C ILE A 60 9.92 -9.24 -10.56
N PHE A 61 9.64 -8.08 -11.19
CA PHE A 61 9.94 -7.79 -12.59
C PHE A 61 11.37 -7.33 -12.87
N PHE A 62 12.14 -7.07 -11.81
CA PHE A 62 13.60 -6.96 -11.85
C PHE A 62 14.20 -8.31 -11.39
N PRO A 63 13.92 -9.47 -12.04
CA PRO A 63 14.91 -10.52 -12.01
C PRO A 63 16.10 -9.90 -12.73
N PHE A 64 17.17 -9.68 -11.97
CA PHE A 64 18.50 -9.40 -12.50
C PHE A 64 18.61 -10.03 -13.89
N HIS A 65 18.75 -9.17 -14.90
CA HIS A 65 19.40 -9.46 -16.16
C HIS A 65 20.80 -9.95 -15.79
N ASP A 66 20.87 -11.21 -15.36
CA ASP A 66 22.09 -12.00 -15.28
C ASP A 66 22.32 -12.47 -16.72
N ASP A 67 22.67 -11.51 -17.56
CA ASP A 67 23.33 -11.77 -18.82
C ASP A 67 24.79 -11.99 -18.43
N GLY A 68 25.14 -13.28 -18.39
CA GLY A 68 26.51 -13.75 -18.17
C GLY A 68 27.47 -13.34 -19.28
#